data_AF-A0A6L5Y388-F1
#
_entry.id   AF-A0A6L5Y388-F1
#
_cell.length_a   1.000
_cell.length_b   1.000
_cell.length_c   1.000
_cell.angle_alpha   90.00
_cell.angle_beta   90.00
_cell.angle_gamma   90.00
#
_symmetry.space_group_name_H-M   'P 1'
#
loop_
_entity.id
_entity.type
_entity.pdbx_description
1 polymer ?
#
loop_
_entity_poly.entity_id
_entity_poly.type
_entity_poly.pdbx_seq_one_letter_code
_entity_poly.pdbx_strand_id
1 'polypeptide(L)'
;MRKNRKLTIALLGLLLVLFILEQNRNDSKKVAILHRDYPVYENASQLVKKADLVFTGKVKSKKNELLDIGDYQNEKDPTTGAEDEAESLPYTIYEVEIEELYKGNYDGNSIRVKILGGNMNGTIYEMEDAMPIEIGGEYLFNVSTYEDSEATLLNMTQAIYDLNAPNLISEENSITVSDIIEAAKKYNNET
;
A
#
# COMPACT_ATOMS: atom_id res chain seq x y z
N MET A 1 6.67 -79.65 43.82
CA MET A 1 5.82 -78.72 43.05
C MET A 1 6.70 -77.82 42.18
N ARG A 2 6.34 -77.68 40.89
CA ARG A 2 6.74 -76.71 39.83
C ARG A 2 7.33 -75.37 40.31
N LYS A 3 8.16 -74.59 39.58
CA LYS A 3 8.86 -74.65 38.28
C LYS A 3 9.77 -73.38 38.21
N ASN A 4 10.85 -73.49 37.45
CA ASN A 4 11.88 -72.49 37.17
C ASN A 4 11.45 -71.19 36.45
N ARG A 5 12.21 -70.11 36.71
CA ARG A 5 12.70 -69.03 35.79
C ARG A 5 11.69 -68.09 35.08
N LYS A 6 11.90 -66.76 35.16
CA LYS A 6 12.50 -65.89 34.10
C LYS A 6 12.36 -64.37 34.40
N LEU A 7 13.40 -63.66 33.97
CA LEU A 7 13.70 -62.23 33.86
C LEU A 7 12.79 -61.47 32.85
N THR A 8 12.46 -60.18 33.07
CA THR A 8 12.28 -59.02 32.11
C THR A 8 11.53 -57.87 32.81
N ILE A 9 12.10 -56.67 33.10
CA ILE A 9 12.36 -55.45 32.27
C ILE A 9 11.09 -54.79 31.69
N ALA A 10 11.09 -53.44 31.77
CA ALA A 10 10.30 -52.42 31.05
C ALA A 10 9.00 -51.96 31.76
N LEU A 11 8.60 -50.68 31.82
CA LEU A 11 9.03 -49.41 31.22
C LEU A 11 8.17 -48.30 31.90
N LEU A 12 8.65 -47.05 31.90
CA LEU A 12 7.87 -45.79 31.82
C LEU A 12 6.78 -45.49 32.90
N GLY A 13 6.71 -44.31 33.51
CA GLY A 13 7.17 -43.02 33.05
C GLY A 13 7.48 -42.09 34.23
N LEU A 14 8.66 -41.49 34.12
CA LEU A 14 8.93 -40.16 34.63
C LEU A 14 7.78 -39.27 34.10
N LEU A 15 6.92 -38.78 35.00
CA LEU A 15 5.97 -37.73 34.66
C LEU A 15 6.79 -36.45 34.46
N LEU A 16 7.48 -36.37 33.33
CA LEU A 16 7.93 -35.12 32.74
C LEU A 16 6.63 -34.37 32.47
N VAL A 17 6.24 -33.54 33.43
CA VAL A 17 5.39 -32.39 33.14
C VAL A 17 6.20 -31.62 32.10
N LEU A 18 5.90 -31.87 30.82
CA LEU A 18 6.15 -30.92 29.77
C LEU A 18 5.33 -29.71 30.19
N PHE A 19 5.96 -28.86 31.01
CA PHE A 19 5.71 -27.44 30.93
C PHE A 19 6.13 -27.10 29.50
N ILE A 20 5.20 -27.32 28.57
CA ILE A 20 5.16 -26.54 27.35
C ILE A 20 4.99 -25.14 27.94
N LEU A 21 6.13 -24.47 28.15
CA LEU A 21 6.14 -23.04 27.93
C LEU A 21 5.64 -22.95 26.50
N GLU A 22 4.34 -22.75 26.37
CA GLU A 22 3.75 -22.08 25.25
C GLU A 22 4.40 -20.71 25.36
N GLN A 23 5.64 -20.64 24.86
CA GLN A 23 6.33 -19.42 24.55
C GLN A 23 5.33 -18.77 23.63
N ASN A 24 4.58 -17.83 24.19
CA ASN A 24 3.88 -16.80 23.46
C ASN A 24 4.88 -16.37 22.38
N ARG A 25 4.71 -16.89 21.16
CA ARG A 25 5.33 -16.28 19.99
C ARG A 25 4.68 -14.93 19.94
N ASN A 26 5.32 -13.99 20.60
CA ASN A 26 5.12 -12.59 20.34
C ASN A 26 5.69 -12.41 18.94
N ASP A 27 4.89 -12.77 17.93
CA ASP A 27 5.15 -12.45 16.54
C ASP A 27 5.03 -10.93 16.43
N SER A 28 6.05 -10.23 16.94
CA SER A 28 6.20 -8.79 16.75
C SER A 28 6.27 -8.59 15.25
N LYS A 29 5.19 -8.09 14.65
CA LYS A 29 5.14 -7.73 13.23
C LYS A 29 6.33 -6.82 12.94
N LYS A 30 7.15 -7.18 11.95
CA LYS A 30 8.26 -6.32 11.53
C LYS A 30 7.65 -5.14 10.79
N VAL A 31 8.05 -3.92 11.14
CA VAL A 31 7.62 -2.70 10.46
C VAL A 31 8.84 -2.05 9.81
N ALA A 32 8.73 -1.71 8.54
CA ALA A 32 9.73 -0.98 7.76
C ALA A 32 9.10 0.32 7.27
N ILE A 33 9.74 1.45 7.59
CA ILE A 33 9.29 2.76 7.12
C ILE A 33 9.96 3.05 5.79
N LEU A 34 9.15 3.40 4.80
CA LEU A 34 9.59 3.79 3.46
C LEU A 34 9.59 5.32 3.37
N HIS A 35 10.61 5.85 2.71
CA HIS A 35 10.76 7.28 2.46
C HIS A 35 10.95 7.54 0.96
N ARG A 36 10.17 8.48 0.41
CA ARG A 36 10.24 8.91 -0.98
C ARG A 36 9.94 10.41 -1.07
N ASP A 37 10.74 11.11 -1.86
CA ASP A 37 10.55 12.52 -2.15
C ASP A 37 9.50 12.72 -3.24
N TYR A 38 8.23 12.84 -2.84
CA TYR A 38 7.15 13.20 -3.76
C TYR A 38 6.99 14.73 -3.87
N PRO A 39 6.54 15.25 -5.02
CA PRO A 39 6.15 16.65 -5.12
C PRO A 39 5.04 17.01 -4.13
N VAL A 40 5.20 18.15 -3.46
CA VAL A 40 4.17 18.78 -2.62
C VAL A 40 3.60 19.98 -3.36
N TYR A 41 2.28 20.12 -3.33
CA TYR A 41 1.56 21.16 -4.05
C TYR A 41 1.06 22.23 -3.10
N GLU A 42 1.17 23.49 -3.51
CA GLU A 42 0.78 24.64 -2.69
C GLU A 42 -0.74 24.80 -2.61
N ASN A 43 -1.47 24.34 -3.62
CA ASN A 43 -2.93 24.48 -3.71
C ASN A 43 -3.56 23.42 -4.62
N ALA A 44 -4.88 23.27 -4.50
CA ALA A 44 -5.67 22.31 -5.28
C ALA A 44 -5.50 22.48 -6.80
N SER A 45 -5.36 23.71 -7.30
CA SER A 45 -5.21 23.95 -8.74
C SER A 45 -3.92 23.35 -9.29
N GLN A 46 -2.81 23.47 -8.55
CA GLN A 46 -1.54 22.85 -8.94
C GLN A 46 -1.62 21.31 -8.90
N LEU A 47 -2.20 20.75 -7.85
CA LEU A 47 -2.41 19.29 -7.69
C LEU A 47 -3.27 18.74 -8.84
N VAL A 48 -4.46 19.31 -9.03
CA VAL A 48 -5.42 18.90 -10.07
C VAL A 48 -4.82 19.04 -11.46
N LYS A 49 -4.05 20.10 -11.72
CA LYS A 49 -3.37 20.28 -13.03
C LYS A 49 -2.41 19.13 -13.33
N LYS A 50 -1.75 18.57 -12.31
CA LYS A 50 -0.79 17.45 -12.46
C LYS A 50 -1.45 16.08 -12.50
N ALA A 51 -2.63 15.91 -11.93
CA ALA A 51 -3.36 14.64 -11.99
C ALA A 51 -3.84 14.35 -13.41
N ASP A 52 -3.75 13.12 -13.90
CA ASP A 52 -4.39 12.74 -15.15
C ASP A 52 -5.89 12.49 -14.93
N LEU A 53 -6.23 11.84 -13.82
CA LEU A 53 -7.60 11.62 -13.38
C LEU A 53 -7.83 12.16 -11.97
N VAL A 54 -9.00 12.77 -11.76
CA VAL A 54 -9.54 13.12 -10.44
C VAL A 54 -10.91 12.49 -10.32
N PHE A 55 -11.11 11.58 -9.36
CA PHE A 55 -12.36 10.84 -9.22
C PHE A 55 -12.63 10.46 -7.76
N THR A 56 -13.89 10.23 -7.43
CA THR A 56 -14.28 9.53 -6.20
C THR A 56 -14.62 8.09 -6.50
N GLY A 57 -14.34 7.20 -5.55
CA GLY A 57 -14.67 5.80 -5.72
C GLY A 57 -14.55 4.98 -4.45
N LYS A 58 -15.14 3.78 -4.54
CA LYS A 58 -15.22 2.82 -3.46
C LYS A 58 -14.20 1.70 -3.63
N VAL A 59 -13.40 1.47 -2.61
CA VAL A 59 -12.40 0.38 -2.62
C VAL A 59 -13.11 -0.96 -2.51
N LYS A 60 -12.94 -1.84 -3.49
CA LYS A 60 -13.59 -3.16 -3.55
C LYS A 60 -12.69 -4.27 -3.07
N SER A 61 -11.40 -4.18 -3.40
CA SER A 61 -10.39 -5.17 -3.03
C SER A 61 -9.01 -4.53 -2.92
N LYS A 62 -8.10 -5.18 -2.22
CA LYS A 62 -6.67 -4.84 -2.22
C LYS A 62 -5.82 -6.10 -2.28
N LYS A 63 -4.70 -6.04 -2.98
CA LYS A 63 -3.68 -7.10 -3.04
C LYS A 63 -2.29 -6.52 -2.86
N ASN A 64 -1.40 -7.34 -2.34
CA ASN A 64 -0.04 -7.00 -1.98
C ASN A 64 0.91 -7.63 -3.02
N GLU A 65 1.74 -6.83 -3.68
CA GLU A 65 2.67 -7.30 -4.72
C GLU A 65 4.05 -6.66 -4.56
N LEU A 66 5.10 -7.41 -4.90
CA LEU A 66 6.43 -6.85 -5.14
C LEU A 66 6.53 -6.49 -6.61
N LEU A 67 6.74 -5.22 -6.91
CA LEU A 67 6.89 -4.75 -8.28
C LEU A 67 8.36 -4.41 -8.51
N ASP A 68 8.91 -4.97 -9.59
CA ASP A 68 10.23 -4.62 -10.09
C ASP A 68 10.17 -3.22 -10.71
N ILE A 69 10.96 -2.29 -10.17
CA ILE A 69 11.08 -0.93 -10.72
C ILE A 69 12.36 -0.75 -11.57
N GLY A 70 13.08 -1.84 -11.85
CA GLY A 70 14.37 -1.87 -12.55
C GLY A 70 14.34 -1.27 -13.95
N ASP A 71 13.19 -1.25 -14.63
CA ASP A 71 13.07 -0.58 -15.94
C ASP A 71 13.25 0.95 -15.87
N TYR A 72 13.18 1.58 -14.69
CA TYR A 72 13.39 3.01 -14.50
C TYR A 72 14.83 3.40 -14.11
N GLN A 73 15.66 2.44 -13.72
CA GLN A 73 17.01 2.68 -13.14
C GLN A 73 18.13 1.95 -13.90
N ASN A 74 17.88 1.46 -15.11
CA ASN A 74 18.89 0.77 -15.94
C ASN A 74 19.95 1.74 -16.52
N GLU A 75 20.58 2.57 -15.69
CA GLU A 75 21.88 3.15 -16.00
C GLU A 75 22.95 2.29 -15.30
N LYS A 76 23.70 1.50 -16.07
CA LYS A 76 24.92 0.86 -15.54
C LYS A 76 25.80 1.92 -14.90
N ASP A 77 26.27 1.69 -13.68
CA ASP A 77 27.33 2.50 -13.08
C ASP A 77 28.51 2.55 -14.07
N PRO A 78 28.82 3.72 -14.66
CA PRO A 78 29.82 3.83 -15.73
C PRO A 78 31.26 3.63 -15.21
N THR A 79 31.44 3.56 -13.89
CA THR A 79 32.72 3.41 -13.19
C THR A 79 32.99 1.97 -12.79
N THR A 80 31.95 1.24 -12.35
CA THR A 80 32.10 -0.12 -11.81
C THR A 80 31.55 -1.21 -12.71
N GLY A 81 30.64 -0.88 -13.63
CA GLY A 81 29.96 -1.84 -14.50
C GLY A 81 29.04 -2.81 -13.76
N ALA A 82 28.76 -2.56 -12.47
CA ALA A 82 27.79 -3.31 -11.70
C ALA A 82 26.38 -3.03 -12.23
N GLU A 83 25.58 -4.09 -12.36
CA GLU A 83 24.14 -3.97 -12.51
C GLU A 83 23.58 -3.74 -11.10
N ASP A 84 22.93 -2.61 -10.86
CA ASP A 84 22.16 -2.45 -9.63
C ASP A 84 21.09 -3.55 -9.64
N GLU A 85 21.04 -4.34 -8.57
CA GLU A 85 19.99 -5.36 -8.43
C GLU A 85 18.64 -4.65 -8.57
N ALA A 86 17.79 -5.18 -9.44
CA ALA A 86 16.42 -4.72 -9.63
C ALA A 86 15.74 -4.48 -8.27
N GLU A 87 15.55 -3.21 -7.90
CA GLU A 87 14.93 -2.86 -6.62
C GLU A 87 13.45 -3.27 -6.72
N SER A 88 13.08 -4.38 -6.10
CA SER A 88 11.68 -4.78 -5.99
C SER A 88 11.05 -4.04 -4.81
N LEU A 89 10.02 -3.25 -5.08
CA LEU A 89 9.33 -2.47 -4.06
C LEU A 89 7.97 -3.08 -3.69
N PRO A 90 7.57 -3.04 -2.40
CA PRO A 90 6.27 -3.51 -1.98
C PRO A 90 5.18 -2.49 -2.34
N TYR A 91 4.17 -2.94 -3.06
CA TYR A 91 2.99 -2.16 -3.38
C TYR A 91 1.72 -2.85 -2.89
N THR A 92 0.77 -2.03 -2.48
CA THR A 92 -0.63 -2.42 -2.32
C THR A 92 -1.40 -1.89 -3.53
N ILE A 93 -2.01 -2.79 -4.28
CA ILE A 93 -2.84 -2.48 -5.44
C ILE A 93 -4.30 -2.56 -5.00
N TYR A 94 -4.99 -1.43 -5.11
CA TYR A 94 -6.40 -1.27 -4.79
C TYR A 94 -7.23 -1.34 -6.06
N GLU A 95 -8.29 -2.13 -6.04
CA GLU A 95 -9.34 -2.08 -7.06
C GLU A 95 -10.43 -1.13 -6.57
N VAL A 96 -10.67 -0.07 -7.32
CA VAL A 96 -11.59 1.01 -6.96
C VAL A 96 -12.71 1.08 -7.99
N GLU A 97 -13.95 0.92 -7.53
CA GLU A 97 -15.14 1.19 -8.34
C GLU A 97 -15.33 2.71 -8.40
N ILE A 98 -15.34 3.27 -9.61
CA ILE A 98 -15.46 4.71 -9.82
C ILE A 98 -16.93 5.12 -9.62
N GLU A 99 -17.16 6.14 -8.81
CA GLU A 99 -18.49 6.69 -8.53
C GLU A 99 -18.71 8.01 -9.28
N GLU A 100 -17.72 8.90 -9.28
CA GLU A 100 -17.78 10.18 -10.01
C GLU A 100 -16.40 10.57 -10.54
N LEU A 101 -16.35 11.00 -11.81
CA LEU A 101 -15.14 11.47 -12.48
C LEU A 101 -15.19 13.00 -12.62
N TYR A 102 -14.25 13.70 -11.98
CA TYR A 102 -14.16 15.16 -11.97
C TYR A 102 -13.15 15.71 -12.98
N LYS A 103 -12.10 14.96 -13.32
CA LYS A 103 -11.10 15.33 -14.33
C LYS A 103 -10.64 14.12 -15.11
N GLY A 104 -10.39 14.32 -16.40
CA GLY A 104 -9.84 13.34 -17.32
C GLY A 104 -10.92 12.56 -18.06
N ASN A 105 -10.51 11.57 -18.86
CA ASN A 105 -11.43 10.67 -19.55
C ASN A 105 -11.09 9.23 -19.20
N TYR A 106 -12.08 8.46 -18.77
CA TYR A 106 -11.94 7.05 -18.43
C TYR A 106 -13.26 6.32 -18.65
N ASP A 107 -13.28 5.35 -19.56
CA ASP A 107 -14.50 4.66 -19.98
C ASP A 107 -14.83 3.43 -19.11
N GLY A 108 -13.96 3.09 -18.15
CA GLY A 108 -14.14 1.94 -17.26
C GLY A 108 -14.92 2.28 -15.98
N ASN A 109 -15.57 1.27 -15.40
CA ASN A 109 -16.27 1.42 -14.11
C ASN A 109 -15.37 1.12 -12.89
N SER A 110 -14.18 0.55 -13.13
CA SER A 110 -13.22 0.19 -12.08
C SER A 110 -11.82 0.55 -12.56
N ILE A 111 -10.98 0.99 -11.65
CA ILE A 111 -9.57 1.35 -11.89
C ILE A 111 -8.69 0.73 -10.80
N ARG A 112 -7.48 0.33 -11.18
CA ARG A 112 -6.47 -0.13 -10.23
C ARG A 112 -5.54 1.02 -9.87
N VAL A 113 -5.37 1.23 -8.57
CA VAL A 113 -4.47 2.25 -8.00
C VAL A 113 -3.39 1.55 -7.19
N LYS A 114 -2.12 1.76 -7.53
CA LYS A 114 -0.97 1.22 -6.78
C LYS A 114 -0.45 2.27 -5.80
N ILE A 115 -0.16 1.81 -4.59
CA ILE A 115 0.34 2.65 -3.49
C ILE A 115 1.51 1.91 -2.85
N LEU A 116 2.64 2.61 -2.71
CA LEU A 116 3.84 2.06 -2.10
C LEU A 116 3.57 1.71 -0.64
N GLY A 117 3.96 0.50 -0.23
CA GLY A 117 3.69 -0.06 1.10
C GLY A 117 2.80 -1.31 1.05
N GLY A 118 2.40 -1.78 2.23
CA GLY A 118 1.60 -2.99 2.39
C GLY A 118 2.30 -4.07 3.22
N ASN A 119 1.75 -5.28 3.24
CA ASN A 119 2.31 -6.38 4.01
C ASN A 119 2.91 -7.44 3.09
N MET A 120 4.23 -7.60 3.13
CA MET A 120 4.96 -8.64 2.40
C MET A 120 5.76 -9.50 3.35
N ASN A 121 5.64 -10.82 3.23
CA ASN A 121 6.49 -11.79 3.93
C ASN A 121 6.56 -11.55 5.46
N GLY A 122 5.45 -11.11 6.07
CA GLY A 122 5.36 -10.83 7.51
C GLY A 122 5.97 -9.49 7.95
N THR A 123 6.36 -8.64 6.99
CA THR A 123 6.82 -7.26 7.22
C THR A 123 5.75 -6.29 6.70
N ILE A 124 5.35 -5.36 7.55
CA ILE A 124 4.51 -4.22 7.17
C ILE A 124 5.43 -3.11 6.69
N TYR A 125 5.19 -2.63 5.48
CA TYR A 125 5.84 -1.49 4.88
C TYR A 125 4.88 -0.32 4.91
N GLU A 126 5.27 0.77 5.58
CA GLU A 126 4.45 1.96 5.75
C GLU A 126 5.20 3.17 5.22
N MET A 127 4.48 4.05 4.53
CA MET A 127 4.96 5.38 4.21
C MET A 127 4.62 6.28 5.40
N GLU A 128 5.55 7.12 5.81
CA GLU A 128 5.28 8.15 6.81
C GLU A 128 4.10 9.04 6.34
N ASP A 129 3.18 9.34 7.25
CA ASP A 129 1.96 10.13 7.03
C ASP A 129 0.98 9.63 5.96
N ALA A 130 1.13 8.39 5.46
CA ALA A 130 0.17 7.83 4.53
C ALA A 130 -1.17 7.51 5.23
N MET A 131 -2.25 7.96 4.61
CA MET A 131 -3.60 7.66 5.07
C MET A 131 -3.90 6.15 4.89
N PRO A 132 -4.41 5.46 5.91
CA PRO A 132 -4.89 4.09 5.77
C PRO A 132 -6.07 4.00 4.78
N ILE A 133 -6.02 3.00 3.90
CA ILE A 133 -7.09 2.73 2.93
C ILE A 133 -7.70 1.36 3.21
N GLU A 134 -9.02 1.38 3.42
CA GLU A 134 -9.79 0.21 3.80
C GLU A 134 -10.74 -0.24 2.69
N ILE A 135 -10.94 -1.56 2.64
CA ILE A 135 -11.95 -2.15 1.76
C ILE A 135 -13.33 -1.66 2.19
N GLY A 136 -14.13 -1.21 1.24
CA GLY A 136 -15.44 -0.62 1.46
C GLY A 136 -15.42 0.87 1.78
N GLY A 137 -14.24 1.45 2.01
CA GLY A 137 -14.08 2.90 2.16
C GLY A 137 -14.28 3.64 0.84
N GLU A 138 -14.70 4.90 0.95
CA GLU A 138 -15.00 5.80 -0.16
C GLU A 138 -14.04 6.98 -0.09
N TYR A 139 -13.33 7.23 -1.19
CA TYR A 139 -12.20 8.15 -1.23
C TYR A 139 -12.23 9.02 -2.47
N LEU A 140 -11.67 10.22 -2.37
CA LEU A 140 -11.26 11.03 -3.52
C LEU A 140 -9.81 10.69 -3.88
N PHE A 141 -9.55 10.45 -5.17
CA PHE A 141 -8.24 10.11 -5.72
C PHE A 141 -7.78 11.16 -6.75
N ASN A 142 -6.52 11.56 -6.64
CA ASN A 142 -5.79 12.33 -7.64
C ASN A 142 -4.62 11.46 -8.14
N VAL A 143 -4.73 10.95 -9.37
CA VAL A 143 -3.77 9.96 -9.88
C VAL A 143 -3.13 10.38 -11.19
N SER A 144 -1.92 9.91 -11.41
CA SER A 144 -1.32 9.82 -12.75
C SER A 144 -1.59 8.45 -13.36
N THR A 145 -1.76 8.41 -14.67
CA THR A 145 -2.00 7.19 -15.45
C THR A 145 -0.90 6.99 -16.48
N TYR A 146 -0.60 5.72 -16.75
CA TYR A 146 0.39 5.30 -17.73
C TYR A 146 -0.20 4.14 -18.54
N GLU A 147 0.17 4.02 -19.81
CA GLU A 147 -0.46 3.06 -20.75
C GLU A 147 -0.40 1.60 -20.24
N ASP A 148 0.72 1.21 -19.64
CA ASP A 148 0.99 -0.17 -19.23
C ASP A 148 1.16 -0.35 -17.70
N SER A 149 0.58 0.53 -16.88
CA SER A 149 0.68 0.44 -15.42
C SER A 149 -0.61 0.85 -14.71
N GLU A 150 -0.81 0.32 -13.51
CA GLU A 150 -1.81 0.82 -12.57
C GLU A 150 -1.60 2.32 -12.32
N ALA A 151 -2.72 3.01 -12.08
CA ALA A 151 -2.71 4.41 -11.72
C ALA A 151 -1.94 4.61 -10.41
N THR A 152 -1.24 5.73 -10.29
CA THR A 152 -0.39 6.02 -9.13
C THR A 152 -0.82 7.33 -8.49
N LEU A 153 -0.88 7.38 -7.16
CA LEU A 153 -1.09 8.63 -6.43
C LEU A 153 0.03 9.63 -6.73
N LEU A 154 -0.31 10.92 -6.86
CA LEU A 154 0.70 11.97 -7.05
C LEU A 154 1.65 12.12 -5.86
N ASN A 155 1.12 11.92 -4.65
CA ASN A 155 1.85 11.83 -3.38
C ASN A 155 0.95 11.17 -2.33
N MET A 156 1.48 10.83 -1.15
CA MET A 156 0.74 10.09 -0.12
C MET A 156 -0.13 10.97 0.79
N THR A 157 0.13 12.27 0.84
CA THR A 157 -0.45 13.19 1.85
C THR A 157 -1.53 14.12 1.30
N GLN A 158 -1.50 14.41 -0.01
CA GLN A 158 -2.39 15.36 -0.69
C GLN A 158 -3.17 14.74 -1.86
N ALA A 159 -2.86 13.52 -2.28
CA ALA A 159 -3.48 12.93 -3.46
C ALA A 159 -4.67 11.99 -3.16
N ILE A 160 -4.95 11.74 -1.88
CA ILE A 160 -6.06 10.86 -1.46
C ILE A 160 -6.74 11.40 -0.20
N TYR A 161 -8.07 11.30 -0.14
CA TYR A 161 -8.88 11.78 0.99
C TYR A 161 -10.01 10.82 1.31
N ASP A 162 -10.21 10.49 2.59
CA ASP A 162 -11.38 9.73 3.06
C ASP A 162 -12.63 10.62 3.06
N LEU A 163 -13.65 10.24 2.29
CA LEU A 163 -14.89 11.02 2.19
C LEU A 163 -15.77 10.93 3.43
N ASN A 164 -15.57 9.90 4.28
CA ASN A 164 -16.23 9.77 5.57
C ASN A 164 -15.52 10.57 6.68
N ALA A 165 -14.27 10.96 6.44
CA ALA A 165 -13.47 11.74 7.37
C ALA A 165 -12.65 12.82 6.63
N PRO A 166 -13.29 13.73 5.87
CA PRO A 166 -12.61 14.66 4.96
C PRO A 166 -11.75 15.72 5.68
N ASN A 167 -11.86 15.81 7.00
CA ASN A 167 -11.05 16.68 7.85
C ASN A 167 -9.77 16.02 8.36
N LEU A 168 -9.56 14.72 8.08
CA LEU A 168 -8.28 14.04 8.34
C LEU A 168 -7.31 14.44 7.24
N ILE A 169 -6.69 15.59 7.43
CA ILE A 169 -5.63 16.11 6.58
C ILE A 169 -4.32 15.99 7.37
N SER A 170 -3.21 15.62 6.72
CA SER A 170 -1.90 15.67 7.40
C SER A 170 -1.59 17.10 7.85
N GLU A 171 -0.78 17.27 8.90
CA GLU A 171 -0.46 18.61 9.44
C GLU A 171 0.14 19.55 8.37
N GLU A 172 0.78 18.99 7.36
CA GLU A 172 1.42 19.70 6.26
C GLU A 172 0.53 19.90 5.03
N ASN A 173 -0.69 19.36 5.03
CA ASN A 173 -1.64 19.50 3.94
C ASN A 173 -2.78 20.46 4.34
N SER A 174 -3.00 21.50 3.53
CA SER A 174 -4.10 22.46 3.71
C SER A 174 -5.15 22.37 2.60
N ILE A 175 -4.98 21.45 1.65
CA ILE A 175 -5.86 21.29 0.50
C ILE A 175 -7.03 20.40 0.91
N THR A 176 -8.27 20.87 0.73
CA THR A 176 -9.48 20.11 1.06
C THR A 176 -10.08 19.40 -0.15
N VAL A 177 -10.98 18.44 0.10
CA VAL A 177 -11.80 17.78 -0.92
C VAL A 177 -12.57 18.80 -1.76
N SER A 178 -13.16 19.82 -1.13
CA SER A 178 -13.92 20.87 -1.81
C SER A 178 -13.05 21.68 -2.76
N ASP A 179 -11.84 22.05 -2.33
CA ASP A 179 -10.89 22.81 -3.17
C ASP A 179 -10.52 22.02 -4.43
N ILE A 180 -10.32 20.71 -4.29
CA ILE A 180 -9.99 19.80 -5.40
C ILE A 180 -11.13 19.69 -6.39
N ILE A 181 -12.36 19.47 -5.91
CA ILE A 181 -13.54 19.36 -6.77
C ILE A 181 -13.79 20.69 -7.50
N GLU A 182 -13.65 21.83 -6.83
CA GLU A 182 -13.79 23.15 -7.47
C GLU A 182 -12.71 23.37 -8.53
N ALA A 183 -11.44 23.06 -8.20
CA ALA A 183 -10.34 23.17 -9.13
C ALA A 183 -10.50 22.26 -10.36
N ALA A 184 -10.99 21.03 -10.20
CA ALA A 184 -11.25 20.10 -11.29
C ALA A 184 -12.37 20.60 -12.23
N LYS A 185 -13.47 21.11 -11.66
CA LYS A 185 -14.55 21.74 -12.44
C LYS A 185 -14.05 22.94 -13.22
N LYS A 186 -13.22 23.78 -12.61
CA LYS A 186 -12.62 24.94 -13.28
C LYS A 186 -11.70 24.51 -14.43
N TYR A 187 -10.85 23.51 -14.20
CA TYR A 187 -9.94 22.98 -15.22
C TYR A 187 -10.69 22.57 -16.50
N ASN A 188 -11.78 21.80 -16.35
CA ASN A 188 -12.57 21.35 -17.51
C ASN A 188 -13.29 22.49 -18.27
N ASN A 189 -13.52 23.64 -17.64
CA ASN A 189 -14.12 24.79 -18.32
C ASN A 189 -13.10 25.62 -19.11
N GLU A 190 -11.81 25.45 -18.82
CA GLU A 190 -10.70 26.22 -19.40
C GLU A 190 -9.92 25.45 -20.47
N THR A 191 -10.20 24.15 -20.66
CA THR A 191 -9.52 23.27 -21.63
C THR A 191 -10.49 22.72 -22.66
#